data_AF-A0A523IJZ9-F1
#
_entry.id   AF-A0A523IJZ9-F1
#
_cell.length_a   1.000
_cell.length_b   1.000
_cell.length_c   1.000
_cell.angle_alpha   90.00
_cell.angle_beta   90.00
_cell.angle_gamma   90.00
#
_symmetry.space_group_name_H-M   'P 1'
#
loop_
_entity.id
_entity.type
_entity.pdbx_description
1 polymer ?
#
loop_
_entity_poly.entity_id
_entity_poly.type
_entity_poly.pdbx_seq_one_letter_code
_entity_poly.pdbx_strand_id
1 'polypeptide(L)'
;MFRKNGSPRNGYNCIVGSGYNSTILHYNLNNKKIKDGDMVLMDCAAEYGYYSADITRTVPANGKFSTEQKEIYQIVLDAQSAAIKMVKPGIMKSELDKAINDISEKVW
;
A
#
# COMPACT_ATOMS: atom_id res chain seq x y z
N MET A 1 -17.50 2.51 1.10
CA MET A 1 -17.41 2.99 -0.30
C MET A 1 -17.85 1.92 -1.30
N PHE A 2 -17.24 0.74 -1.29
CA PHE A 2 -17.49 -0.31 -2.30
C PHE A 2 -18.96 -0.71 -2.46
N ARG A 3 -19.65 -1.01 -1.34
CA ARG A 3 -21.08 -1.38 -1.35
C ARG A 3 -21.99 -0.31 -1.97
N LYS A 4 -21.71 0.97 -1.73
CA LYS A 4 -22.47 2.09 -2.32
C LYS A 4 -22.35 2.13 -3.85
N ASN A 5 -21.27 1.57 -4.40
CA ASN A 5 -21.00 1.51 -5.83
C ASN A 5 -21.23 0.11 -6.43
N GLY A 6 -22.03 -0.74 -5.77
CA GLY A 6 -22.49 -2.02 -6.33
C GLY A 6 -21.61 -3.24 -6.07
N SER A 7 -20.50 -3.10 -5.34
CA SER A 7 -19.71 -4.26 -4.91
C SER A 7 -20.44 -5.03 -3.79
N PRO A 8 -20.75 -6.33 -3.97
CA PRO A 8 -21.48 -7.12 -2.97
C PRO A 8 -20.62 -7.46 -1.74
N ARG A 9 -19.29 -7.50 -1.88
CA ARG A 9 -18.35 -7.83 -0.80
C ARG A 9 -16.95 -7.27 -1.07
N ASN A 10 -16.13 -7.25 -0.03
CA ASN A 10 -14.71 -6.90 -0.17
C ASN A 10 -13.96 -8.07 -0.84
N GLY A 11 -12.86 -7.78 -1.54
CA GLY A 11 -11.96 -8.80 -2.10
C GLY A 11 -11.18 -9.57 -1.02
N TYR A 12 -10.91 -8.92 0.10
CA TYR A 12 -10.32 -9.50 1.31
C TYR A 12 -10.65 -8.62 2.54
N ASN A 13 -10.25 -9.07 3.73
CA ASN A 13 -10.39 -8.28 4.96
C ASN A 13 -9.48 -7.04 4.89
N CYS A 14 -10.07 -5.85 4.90
CA CYS A 14 -9.34 -4.60 4.86
C CYS A 14 -8.31 -4.51 5.99
N ILE A 15 -7.13 -4.00 5.68
CA ILE A 15 -6.08 -3.63 6.63
C ILE A 15 -6.15 -2.11 6.81
N VAL A 16 -6.27 -1.64 8.05
CA VAL A 16 -6.19 -0.22 8.40
C VAL A 16 -5.19 -0.07 9.56
N GLY A 17 -3.91 -0.07 9.23
CA GLY A 17 -2.81 -0.01 10.19
C GLY A 17 -2.30 1.42 10.39
N SER A 18 -2.38 1.95 11.63
CA SER A 18 -1.81 3.26 11.99
C SER A 18 -0.52 3.14 12.81
N GLY A 19 0.44 4.03 12.56
CA GLY A 19 1.74 4.04 13.23
C GLY A 19 2.40 2.67 13.14
N TYR A 20 2.89 2.13 14.26
CA TYR A 20 3.53 0.79 14.28
C TYR A 20 2.71 -0.33 13.63
N ASN A 21 1.36 -0.30 13.71
CA ASN A 21 0.52 -1.34 13.13
C ASN A 21 0.61 -1.38 11.59
N SER A 22 1.10 -0.33 10.92
CA SER A 22 1.38 -0.35 9.48
C SER A 22 2.57 -1.25 9.11
N THR A 23 3.34 -1.71 10.10
CA THR A 23 4.48 -2.63 9.90
C THR A 23 4.08 -4.11 10.01
N ILE A 24 2.85 -4.40 10.46
CA ILE A 24 2.31 -5.75 10.54
C ILE A 24 1.60 -6.06 9.22
N LEU A 25 2.22 -6.90 8.38
CA LEU A 25 1.81 -7.12 6.98
C LEU A 25 0.34 -7.49 6.81
N HIS A 26 -0.21 -8.34 7.68
CA HIS A 26 -1.62 -8.74 7.67
C HIS A 26 -2.35 -8.29 8.93
N TYR A 27 -2.18 -7.02 9.34
CA TYR A 27 -2.91 -6.46 10.47
C TYR A 27 -4.42 -6.45 10.22
N ASN A 28 -5.17 -7.17 11.07
CA ASN A 28 -6.62 -7.36 10.88
C ASN A 28 -7.47 -6.89 12.07
N LEU A 29 -6.85 -6.39 13.16
CA LEU A 29 -7.59 -5.98 14.35
C LEU A 29 -8.33 -4.65 14.14
N ASN A 30 -7.76 -3.73 13.37
CA ASN A 30 -8.37 -2.45 12.95
C ASN A 30 -9.06 -1.66 14.08
N ASN A 31 -8.52 -1.74 15.30
CA ASN A 31 -9.16 -1.23 16.52
C ASN A 31 -8.33 -0.20 17.29
N LYS A 32 -7.13 0.15 16.79
CA LYS A 32 -6.29 1.19 17.39
C LYS A 32 -6.81 2.58 17.03
N LYS A 33 -6.89 3.48 18.02
CA LYS A 33 -7.14 4.90 17.77
C LYS A 33 -5.97 5.50 16.97
N ILE A 34 -6.29 6.10 15.81
CA ILE A 34 -5.33 6.84 14.99
C ILE A 34 -4.93 8.12 15.74
N LYS A 35 -3.63 8.39 15.82
CA LYS A 35 -3.08 9.56 16.52
C LYS A 35 -2.60 10.61 15.52
N ASP A 36 -2.52 11.86 15.96
CA ASP A 36 -1.82 12.91 15.22
C ASP A 36 -0.36 12.49 14.97
N GLY A 37 0.14 12.76 13.76
CA GLY A 37 1.46 12.34 13.32
C GLY A 37 1.59 10.86 12.92
N ASP A 38 0.59 9.99 13.12
CA ASP A 38 0.65 8.61 12.59
C ASP A 38 0.63 8.62 11.05
N MET A 39 1.39 7.71 10.44
CA MET A 39 1.07 7.22 9.09
C MET A 39 -0.04 6.19 9.17
N VAL A 40 -0.93 6.16 8.17
CA VAL A 40 -2.02 5.19 8.04
C VAL A 40 -1.87 4.45 6.73
N LEU A 41 -1.62 3.14 6.82
CA LEU A 41 -1.63 2.21 5.68
C LEU A 41 -3.03 1.59 5.57
N MET A 42 -3.63 1.72 4.40
CA MET A 42 -4.91 1.13 4.05
C MET A 42 -4.69 0.16 2.90
N ASP A 43 -4.93 -1.13 3.14
CA ASP A 43 -4.92 -2.17 2.14
C ASP A 43 -6.34 -2.72 1.99
N CYS A 44 -6.99 -2.43 0.88
CA CYS A 44 -8.43 -2.64 0.72
C CYS A 44 -8.82 -2.97 -0.71
N ALA A 45 -9.73 -3.93 -0.85
CA ALA A 45 -10.27 -4.34 -2.14
C ALA A 45 -11.79 -4.41 -2.17
N ALA A 46 -12.36 -4.02 -3.30
CA ALA A 46 -13.70 -4.42 -3.71
C ALA A 46 -13.63 -5.72 -4.51
N GLU A 47 -14.64 -6.58 -4.37
CA GLU A 47 -14.90 -7.66 -5.32
C GLU A 47 -16.14 -7.32 -6.15
N TYR A 48 -16.09 -7.56 -7.46
CA TYR A 48 -17.22 -7.39 -8.36
C TYR A 48 -17.16 -8.41 -9.50
N GLY A 49 -18.26 -9.14 -9.72
CA GLY A 49 -18.34 -10.13 -10.80
C GLY A 49 -17.28 -11.22 -10.73
N TYR A 50 -16.88 -11.63 -9.52
CA TYR A 50 -15.75 -12.56 -9.25
C TYR A 50 -14.35 -12.03 -9.58
N TYR A 51 -14.21 -10.74 -9.89
CA TYR A 51 -12.92 -10.06 -10.00
C TYR A 51 -12.65 -9.24 -8.74
N SER A 52 -11.44 -9.36 -8.19
CA SER A 52 -10.98 -8.54 -7.07
C SER A 52 -10.08 -7.42 -7.54
N ALA A 53 -10.31 -6.21 -7.04
CA ALA A 53 -9.26 -5.20 -6.97
C ALA A 53 -8.26 -5.58 -5.86
N ASP A 54 -7.11 -4.90 -5.81
CA ASP A 54 -6.14 -4.99 -4.72
C ASP A 54 -5.36 -3.68 -4.70
N ILE A 55 -5.56 -2.87 -3.66
CA ILE A 55 -5.04 -1.50 -3.60
C ILE A 55 -4.57 -1.19 -2.19
N THR A 56 -3.29 -0.83 -2.08
CA THR A 56 -2.70 -0.25 -0.88
C THR A 56 -2.44 1.26 -1.07
N ARG A 57 -2.72 2.07 -0.04
CA ARG A 57 -2.30 3.47 0.06
C ARG A 57 -1.84 3.78 1.48
N THR A 58 -0.80 4.60 1.59
CA THR A 58 -0.29 5.08 2.89
C THR A 58 -0.29 6.60 2.91
N VAL A 59 -0.90 7.19 3.93
CA VAL A 59 -1.06 8.66 4.07
C VAL A 59 -0.86 9.11 5.51
N PRO A 60 -0.39 10.36 5.76
CA PRO A 60 -0.33 10.91 7.11
C PRO A 60 -1.74 11.19 7.65
N ALA A 61 -2.01 10.79 8.89
CA ALA A 61 -3.32 10.94 9.52
C ALA A 61 -3.79 12.41 9.62
N ASN A 62 -2.84 13.33 9.74
CA ASN A 62 -3.08 14.78 9.84
C ASN A 62 -2.93 15.51 8.50
N GLY A 63 -2.78 14.78 7.39
CA GLY A 63 -2.68 15.34 6.04
C GLY A 63 -1.31 15.94 5.68
N LYS A 64 -0.31 15.90 6.58
CA LYS A 64 1.03 16.44 6.31
C LYS A 64 2.12 15.43 6.66
N PHE A 65 2.94 15.07 5.68
CA PHE A 65 4.12 14.24 5.92
C PHE A 65 5.15 14.99 6.78
N SER A 66 5.74 14.31 7.76
CA SER A 66 7.04 14.71 8.31
C SER A 66 8.15 14.51 7.27
N THR A 67 9.34 15.02 7.55
CA THR A 67 10.52 14.81 6.70
C THR A 67 10.81 13.32 6.55
N GLU A 68 10.88 12.58 7.66
CA GLU A 68 11.21 11.15 7.70
C GLU A 68 10.12 10.31 7.03
N GLN A 69 8.84 10.65 7.25
CA GLN A 69 7.73 9.96 6.58
C GLN A 69 7.79 10.15 5.06
N LYS A 70 8.13 11.36 4.61
CA LYS A 70 8.25 11.67 3.19
C LYS A 70 9.42 10.94 2.54
N GLU A 71 10.56 10.86 3.23
CA GLU A 71 11.75 10.14 2.75
C GLU A 71 11.43 8.67 2.50
N ILE A 72 10.87 7.96 3.49
CA ILE A 72 10.49 6.55 3.33
C ILE A 72 9.41 6.38 2.26
N TYR A 73 8.40 7.26 2.24
CA TYR A 73 7.35 7.22 1.23
C TYR A 73 7.91 7.35 -0.19
N GLN A 74 8.87 8.26 -0.40
CA GLN A 74 9.45 8.51 -1.72
C GLN A 74 10.24 7.30 -2.23
N ILE A 75 10.98 6.60 -1.36
CA ILE A 75 11.69 5.37 -1.73
C ILE A 75 10.72 4.32 -2.27
N VAL A 76 9.62 4.09 -1.56
CA VAL A 76 8.60 3.11 -1.96
C VAL A 76 7.89 3.55 -3.24
N LEU A 77 7.59 4.84 -3.38
CA LEU A 77 6.96 5.39 -4.59
C LEU A 77 7.86 5.24 -5.82
N ASP A 78 9.17 5.48 -5.67
CA ASP A 78 10.14 5.36 -6.75
C ASP A 78 10.29 3.89 -7.18
N ALA A 79 10.39 2.97 -6.21
CA ALA A 79 10.45 1.54 -6.47
C ALA A 79 9.18 1.03 -7.19
N GLN A 80 7.99 1.42 -6.71
CA GLN A 80 6.72 1.09 -7.37
C GLN A 80 6.67 1.65 -8.79
N SER A 81 7.06 2.92 -8.97
CA SER A 81 7.04 3.59 -10.27
C SER A 81 7.98 2.95 -11.28
N ALA A 82 9.16 2.48 -10.83
CA ALA A 82 10.10 1.76 -11.67
C ALA A 82 9.51 0.42 -12.16
N ALA A 83 8.93 -0.36 -11.25
CA ALA A 83 8.28 -1.62 -11.61
C ALA A 83 7.14 -1.42 -12.60
N ILE A 84 6.25 -0.44 -12.37
CA ILE A 84 5.12 -0.13 -13.27
C ILE A 84 5.61 0.20 -14.68
N LYS A 85 6.68 0.99 -14.82
CA LYS A 85 7.24 1.36 -16.13
C LYS A 85 7.79 0.17 -16.92
N MET A 86 8.18 -0.90 -16.23
CA MET A 86 8.71 -2.12 -16.87
C MET A 86 7.62 -3.06 -17.37
N VAL A 87 6.39 -2.99 -16.85
CA VAL A 87 5.34 -3.96 -17.17
C VAL A 87 4.97 -3.93 -18.65
N LYS A 88 5.29 -5.02 -19.34
CA LYS A 88 4.93 -5.30 -20.74
C LYS A 88 5.05 -6.81 -21.02
N PRO A 89 4.49 -7.33 -22.13
CA PRO A 89 4.65 -8.73 -22.50
C PRO A 89 6.12 -9.18 -22.53
N GLY A 90 6.38 -10.36 -21.98
CA GLY A 90 7.72 -10.96 -21.93
C GLY A 90 8.56 -10.62 -20.70
N ILE A 91 8.14 -9.68 -19.86
CA ILE A 91 8.83 -9.37 -18.59
C ILE A 91 8.37 -10.34 -17.49
N MET A 92 9.35 -10.96 -16.82
CA MET A 92 9.11 -11.86 -15.70
C MET A 92 8.96 -11.09 -14.38
N LYS A 93 8.15 -11.61 -13.46
CA LYS A 93 7.99 -11.05 -12.10
C LYS A 93 9.34 -10.79 -11.42
N SER A 94 10.29 -11.74 -11.53
CA SER A 94 11.62 -11.62 -10.92
C SER A 94 12.42 -10.41 -11.42
N GLU A 95 12.19 -9.96 -12.66
CA GLU A 95 12.84 -8.76 -13.19
C GLU A 95 12.25 -7.49 -12.57
N LEU A 96 10.93 -7.48 -12.30
CA LEU A 96 10.28 -6.41 -11.55
C LEU A 96 10.78 -6.37 -10.10
N ASP A 97 10.84 -7.54 -9.44
CA ASP A 97 11.34 -7.66 -8.07
C ASP A 97 12.77 -7.13 -7.95
N LYS A 98 13.64 -7.47 -8.92
CA LYS A 98 15.00 -6.96 -8.97
C LYS A 98 15.03 -5.43 -9.07
N ALA A 99 14.25 -4.83 -9.96
CA ALA A 99 14.19 -3.37 -10.10
C ALA A 99 13.68 -2.66 -8.83
N ILE A 100 12.73 -3.28 -8.12
CA ILE A 100 12.23 -2.80 -6.82
C ILE A 100 13.35 -2.85 -5.77
N ASN A 101 14.05 -3.97 -5.66
CA ASN A 101 15.12 -4.17 -4.68
C ASN A 101 16.32 -3.26 -4.97
N ASP A 102 16.72 -3.11 -6.23
CA ASP A 102 17.82 -2.23 -6.64
C ASP A 102 17.60 -0.75 -6.26
N ILE A 103 16.37 -0.32 -6.03
CA ILE A 103 16.03 1.01 -5.52
C ILE A 103 15.95 0.99 -3.99
N SER A 104 15.28 -0.01 -3.43
CA SER A 104 15.00 -0.10 -1.99
C SER A 104 16.24 -0.38 -1.15
N GLU A 105 17.21 -1.13 -1.68
CA GLU A 105 18.45 -1.52 -0.99
C GLU A 105 19.52 -0.43 -1.00
N LYS A 106 19.45 0.55 -1.91
CA LYS A 106 20.41 1.67 -1.97
C LYS A 106 20.31 2.65 -0.80
N VAL A 107 19.34 2.46 0.08
CA VAL A 107 19.02 3.37 1.18
C VAL A 107 19.35 2.76 2.56
N TRP A 108 19.84 1.51 2.58
CA TRP A 108 20.34 0.82 3.76
C TRP A 108 21.85 0.61 3.65
#